data_AF-Q54MW9-F1
#
_entry.id   AF-Q54MW9-F1
#
_cell.length_a   1.000
_cell.length_b   1.000
_cell.length_c   1.000
_cell.angle_alpha   90.00
_cell.angle_beta   90.00
_cell.angle_gamma   90.00
#
_symmetry.space_group_name_H-M   'P 1'
#
loop_
_entity.id
_entity.type
_entity.pdbx_description
1 polymer ?
#
loop_
_entity_poly.entity_id
_entity_poly.type
_entity_poly.pdbx_seq_one_letter_code
_entity_poly.pdbx_strand_id
1 'polypeptide(L)'
;MYKGFNFLYLSVVLLLAFNISFTFSQNTISVNYNVQRNYNSFEECGLNGEPVCTSLEDAGNRAILLSKTSNPTNIINIIGNIDGSTPVTFGNLYNYCGKLFIRSSISNVNININGSNSTQQPFLTIQEADQPNSTFPCSIPRIFQFQYINFTNWDQTLVNININQETDLNSVNPSKSLTVYFQLVNIISSSSILKIYPKNFGENYNLQAIKVSFISTIGIDLKSSSVLFSPSSTQYYLPPIYLAGASVTRILSLSDSTFESTPFIFSDNGGVSSGSFVVSNNNFSSNPFIMAVNGGTVALPTLSFTNNILSTFIYFSNFYNQPLIQATFSNNIFGNSFVQNNKFMEYENENSIFVIKDSDFSTIDLLGYSILNQNTIANDLIYIVNSSLNLDNSVIRSPMLVPQHIINSINSSVSIINFNLTISELPIVGFNSNIHLFSSVFTNDVYCGCQGCSFYIQLDLVDPLEYLSQCNL
;
A
#
# COMPACT_ATOMS: atom_id res chain seq x y z
N MET A 1 -3.21 18.73 -55.99
CA MET A 1 -3.77 19.40 -54.80
C MET A 1 -3.19 18.77 -53.54
N TYR A 2 -1.97 19.10 -53.16
CA TYR A 2 -1.47 18.96 -51.79
C TYR A 2 -0.41 20.06 -51.66
N LYS A 3 -0.87 21.28 -51.36
CA LYS A 3 0.03 22.39 -51.02
C LYS A 3 0.87 21.88 -49.85
N GLY A 4 2.19 21.85 -50.03
CA GLY A 4 3.15 21.38 -49.03
C GLY A 4 2.77 21.94 -47.67
N PHE A 5 2.17 21.09 -46.85
CA PHE A 5 1.74 21.45 -45.51
C PHE A 5 3.04 21.67 -44.75
N ASN A 6 3.33 22.93 -44.47
CA ASN A 6 4.64 23.42 -44.08
C ASN A 6 5.04 22.76 -42.75
N PHE A 7 5.80 21.67 -42.81
CA PHE A 7 6.21 20.87 -41.65
C PHE A 7 6.96 21.73 -40.61
N LEU A 8 7.62 22.78 -41.09
CA LEU A 8 8.27 23.80 -40.28
C LEU A 8 7.27 24.57 -39.39
N TYR A 9 6.07 24.86 -39.90
CA TYR A 9 5.05 25.58 -39.15
C TYR A 9 4.45 24.71 -38.06
N LEU A 10 4.22 23.42 -38.35
CA LEU A 10 3.73 22.46 -37.36
C LEU A 10 4.74 22.28 -36.20
N SER A 11 6.03 22.18 -36.51
CA SER A 11 7.09 22.02 -35.50
C SER A 11 7.27 23.26 -34.63
N VAL A 12 7.19 24.47 -35.21
CA VAL A 12 7.22 25.73 -34.43
C VAL A 12 5.98 25.86 -33.54
N VAL A 13 4.79 25.50 -34.03
CA VAL A 13 3.57 25.50 -33.21
C VAL A 13 3.64 24.46 -32.09
N LEU A 14 4.23 23.28 -32.33
CA LEU A 14 4.46 22.27 -31.29
C LEU A 14 5.49 22.74 -30.26
N LEU A 15 6.59 23.37 -30.68
CA LEU A 15 7.58 23.96 -29.79
C LEU A 15 7.01 25.11 -28.98
N LEU A 16 6.19 25.97 -29.58
CA LEU A 16 5.47 27.02 -28.88
C LEU A 16 4.43 26.42 -27.94
N ALA A 17 3.65 25.43 -28.35
CA ALA A 17 2.68 24.77 -27.48
C ALA A 17 3.38 24.10 -26.29
N PHE A 18 4.51 23.42 -26.50
CA PHE A 18 5.33 22.83 -25.43
C PHE A 18 5.91 23.91 -24.51
N ASN A 19 6.47 24.99 -25.06
CA ASN A 19 7.02 26.08 -24.23
C ASN A 19 5.94 26.89 -23.52
N ILE A 20 4.78 27.11 -24.15
CA ILE A 20 3.61 27.79 -23.57
C ILE A 20 3.01 26.92 -22.47
N SER A 21 2.93 25.60 -22.68
CA SER A 21 2.53 24.67 -21.61
C SER A 21 3.63 24.39 -20.59
N PHE A 22 4.88 24.87 -20.78
CA PHE A 22 5.91 24.90 -19.73
C PHE A 22 6.06 26.26 -19.06
N THR A 23 5.52 27.34 -19.65
CA THR A 23 5.38 28.66 -19.01
C THR A 23 4.09 28.77 -18.21
N PHE A 24 3.62 27.66 -17.62
CA PHE A 24 2.79 27.79 -16.42
C PHE A 24 3.61 28.55 -15.39
N SER A 25 3.03 29.63 -14.85
CA SER A 25 3.63 30.43 -13.78
C SER A 25 3.93 29.51 -12.59
N GLN A 26 5.18 29.07 -12.49
CA GLN A 26 5.63 28.31 -11.33
C GLN A 26 5.88 29.32 -10.21
N ASN A 27 4.99 29.37 -9.23
CA ASN A 27 5.23 30.20 -8.05
C ASN A 27 6.13 29.42 -7.10
N THR A 28 7.35 29.93 -6.90
CA THR A 28 8.28 29.37 -5.91
C THR A 28 8.11 30.13 -4.59
N ILE A 29 7.81 29.39 -3.53
CA ILE A 29 7.65 29.86 -2.16
C ILE A 29 8.83 29.31 -1.35
N SER A 30 9.70 30.18 -0.87
CA SER A 30 10.84 29.78 -0.04
C SER A 30 10.47 29.72 1.44
N VAL A 31 10.90 28.65 2.13
CA VAL A 31 10.71 28.44 3.57
C VAL A 31 12.04 28.24 4.26
N ASN A 32 12.26 28.90 5.40
CA ASN A 32 13.44 28.68 6.22
C ASN A 32 13.09 28.81 7.71
N TYR A 33 13.16 27.70 8.45
CA TYR A 33 12.90 27.69 9.91
C TYR A 33 14.04 28.33 10.73
N ASN A 34 15.20 28.56 10.12
CA ASN A 34 16.41 29.05 10.80
C ASN A 34 16.52 30.58 10.82
N VAL A 35 15.48 31.29 10.38
CA VAL A 35 15.45 32.76 10.40
C VAL A 35 14.23 33.26 11.17
N GLN A 36 14.33 34.47 11.72
CA GLN A 36 13.23 35.09 12.44
C GLN A 36 12.14 35.58 11.47
N ARG A 37 10.88 35.51 11.91
CA ARG A 37 9.73 35.98 11.14
C ARG A 37 9.78 37.50 10.98
N ASN A 38 9.81 37.96 9.74
CA ASN A 38 9.87 39.39 9.37
C ASN A 38 8.69 39.81 8.48
N TYR A 39 7.53 39.18 8.65
CA TYR A 39 6.27 39.47 7.93
C TYR A 39 5.07 39.38 8.87
N ASN A 40 4.01 40.14 8.60
CA ASN A 40 2.84 40.20 9.48
C ASN A 40 1.86 39.06 9.22
N SER A 41 1.73 38.61 7.97
CA SER A 41 0.80 37.55 7.59
C SER A 41 1.37 36.64 6.49
N PHE A 42 0.77 35.47 6.30
CA PHE A 42 1.28 34.48 5.33
C PHE A 42 1.20 34.98 3.87
N GLU A 43 0.40 36.03 3.60
CA GLU A 43 0.32 36.66 2.28
C GLU A 43 1.56 37.49 1.90
N GLU A 44 2.45 37.76 2.85
CA GLU A 44 3.61 38.63 2.68
C GLU A 44 4.94 37.85 2.65
N CYS A 45 4.90 36.52 2.48
CA CYS A 45 6.10 35.69 2.53
C CYS A 45 6.29 34.76 1.33
N GLY A 46 7.57 34.43 1.10
CA GLY A 46 8.04 33.31 0.32
C GLY A 46 8.23 33.57 -1.17
N LEU A 47 7.58 34.58 -1.76
CA LEU A 47 7.80 34.91 -3.18
C LEU A 47 9.05 35.77 -3.39
N ASN A 48 9.44 35.94 -4.66
CA ASN A 48 10.56 36.81 -5.01
C ASN A 48 10.29 38.26 -4.61
N GLY A 49 11.21 38.88 -3.87
CA GLY A 49 11.07 40.22 -3.32
C GLY A 49 10.38 40.27 -1.94
N GLU A 50 9.83 39.15 -1.47
CA GLU A 50 9.24 39.00 -0.14
C GLU A 50 10.23 38.31 0.83
N PRO A 51 10.11 38.54 2.15
CA PRO A 51 10.85 37.74 3.12
C PRO A 51 10.47 36.26 3.00
N VAL A 52 11.41 35.34 3.28
CA VAL A 52 11.12 33.90 3.28
C VAL A 52 10.09 33.55 4.36
N CYS A 53 9.21 32.59 4.08
CA CYS A 53 8.31 32.08 5.10
C CYS A 53 9.11 31.34 6.19
N THR A 54 8.74 31.51 7.46
CA THR A 54 9.43 30.88 8.60
C THR A 54 8.73 29.63 9.11
N SER A 55 7.62 29.24 8.48
CA SER A 55 6.92 27.99 8.76
C SER A 55 6.40 27.36 7.47
N LEU A 56 6.27 26.04 7.48
CA LEU A 56 5.63 25.30 6.40
C LEU A 56 4.13 25.61 6.32
N GLU A 57 3.46 25.81 7.46
CA GLU A 57 2.06 26.22 7.53
C GLU A 57 1.81 27.55 6.80
N ASP A 58 2.61 28.58 7.05
CA ASP A 58 2.49 29.88 6.35
C ASP A 58 2.68 29.70 4.84
N ALA A 59 3.67 28.89 4.42
CA ALA A 59 3.91 28.61 3.02
C ALA A 59 2.78 27.79 2.37
N GLY A 60 2.16 26.88 3.11
CA GLY A 60 0.97 26.14 2.70
C GLY A 60 -0.22 27.07 2.48
N ASN A 61 -0.47 27.99 3.42
CA ASN A 61 -1.53 29.00 3.30
C ASN A 61 -1.26 29.96 2.14
N ARG A 62 0.00 30.37 1.93
CA ARG A 62 0.42 31.14 0.76
C ARG A 62 0.16 30.37 -0.54
N ALA A 63 0.47 29.08 -0.58
CA ALA A 63 0.21 28.24 -1.74
C ALA A 63 -1.29 28.12 -2.02
N ILE A 64 -2.16 28.00 -1.00
CA ILE A 64 -3.62 28.02 -1.16
C ILE A 64 -4.07 29.33 -1.79
N LEU A 65 -3.58 30.48 -1.32
CA LEU A 65 -3.95 31.78 -1.88
C LEU A 65 -3.59 31.87 -3.36
N LEU A 66 -2.36 31.48 -3.71
CA LEU A 66 -1.88 31.46 -5.10
C LEU A 66 -2.64 30.45 -5.95
N SER A 67 -3.18 29.38 -5.33
CA SER A 67 -3.90 28.32 -6.02
C SER A 67 -5.25 28.73 -6.60
N LYS A 68 -5.77 29.90 -6.19
CA LYS A 68 -7.02 30.47 -6.69
C LYS A 68 -6.91 31.03 -8.12
N THR A 69 -5.70 31.04 -8.68
CA THR A 69 -5.43 31.41 -10.08
C THR A 69 -5.56 30.19 -11.00
N SER A 70 -5.61 30.38 -12.33
CA SER A 70 -5.88 29.28 -13.26
C SER A 70 -4.73 28.25 -13.34
N ASN A 71 -5.01 27.01 -12.96
CA ASN A 71 -4.16 25.81 -13.09
C ASN A 71 -2.72 25.97 -12.52
N PRO A 72 -2.57 26.33 -11.24
CA PRO A 72 -1.29 26.72 -10.68
C PRO A 72 -0.43 25.50 -10.36
N THR A 73 0.84 25.60 -10.73
CA THR A 73 1.90 24.75 -10.20
C THR A 73 2.70 25.58 -9.21
N ASN A 74 2.64 25.22 -7.93
CA ASN A 74 3.39 25.90 -6.87
C ASN A 74 4.50 24.99 -6.36
N ILE A 75 5.63 25.59 -6.00
CA ILE A 75 6.80 24.89 -5.47
C ILE A 75 7.13 25.53 -4.14
N ILE A 76 7.16 24.73 -3.07
CA ILE A 76 7.70 25.12 -1.77
C ILE A 76 9.11 24.56 -1.65
N ASN A 77 10.09 25.47 -1.58
CA ASN A 77 11.49 25.14 -1.39
C ASN A 77 11.86 25.32 0.09
N ILE A 78 12.21 24.23 0.76
CA ILE A 78 12.66 24.26 2.16
C ILE A 78 14.18 24.50 2.18
N ILE A 79 14.60 25.51 2.93
CA ILE A 79 15.98 25.96 3.07
C ILE A 79 16.46 25.58 4.47
N GLY A 80 17.43 24.67 4.52
CA GLY A 80 18.01 24.16 5.77
C GLY A 80 17.13 23.15 6.52
N ASN A 81 17.76 22.29 7.31
CA ASN A 81 17.07 21.28 8.11
C ASN A 81 16.11 21.92 9.12
N ILE A 82 15.06 21.17 9.48
CA ILE A 82 14.16 21.48 10.58
C ILE A 82 14.47 20.48 11.70
N ASP A 83 15.13 20.97 12.75
CA ASP A 83 15.78 20.15 13.79
C ASP A 83 14.82 19.51 14.80
N GLY A 84 13.54 19.88 14.76
CA GLY A 84 12.51 19.35 15.66
C GLY A 84 12.44 20.08 17.00
N SER A 85 13.12 21.23 17.16
CA SER A 85 13.01 22.09 18.34
C SER A 85 11.61 22.72 18.50
N THR A 86 10.88 22.87 17.39
CA THR A 86 9.51 23.39 17.36
C THR A 86 8.56 22.40 16.67
N PRO A 87 7.27 22.33 17.05
CA PRO A 87 6.31 21.53 16.32
C PRO A 87 6.23 21.96 14.86
N VAL A 88 6.24 20.97 13.96
CA VAL A 88 6.14 21.16 12.52
C VAL A 88 4.81 20.59 12.05
N THR A 89 4.01 21.43 11.40
CA THR A 89 2.87 21.02 10.59
C THR A 89 2.85 21.82 9.31
N PHE A 90 2.30 21.21 8.28
CA PHE A 90 2.01 21.85 7.00
C PHE A 90 0.55 22.35 6.93
N GLY A 91 -0.28 21.95 7.89
CA GLY A 91 -1.66 22.41 8.03
C GLY A 91 -2.66 21.66 7.13
N ASN A 92 -3.83 22.27 6.94
CA ASN A 92 -4.92 21.70 6.14
C ASN A 92 -4.93 22.27 4.71
N LEU A 93 -4.58 21.44 3.72
CA LEU A 93 -4.54 21.85 2.31
C LEU A 93 -5.79 21.46 1.50
N TYR A 94 -6.92 21.18 2.16
CA TYR A 94 -8.17 20.84 1.46
C TYR A 94 -8.58 21.87 0.39
N ASN A 95 -8.37 23.17 0.66
CA ASN A 95 -8.71 24.26 -0.25
C ASN A 95 -7.66 24.55 -1.33
N TYR A 96 -6.53 23.82 -1.36
CA TYR A 96 -5.55 23.95 -2.42
C TYR A 96 -6.06 23.34 -3.72
N CYS A 97 -5.81 24.00 -4.85
CA CYS A 97 -6.16 23.52 -6.18
C CYS A 97 -4.97 23.50 -7.14
N GLY A 98 -4.63 22.34 -7.70
CA GLY A 98 -3.54 22.19 -8.67
C GLY A 98 -2.40 21.31 -8.18
N LYS A 99 -1.16 21.68 -8.52
CA LYS A 99 0.03 20.87 -8.24
C LYS A 99 0.99 21.56 -7.28
N LEU A 100 1.19 20.99 -6.10
CA LEU A 100 2.09 21.51 -5.08
C LEU A 100 3.29 20.58 -4.88
N PHE A 101 4.48 21.08 -5.17
CA PHE A 101 5.74 20.38 -4.93
C PHE A 101 6.38 20.92 -3.66
N ILE A 102 6.58 20.08 -2.64
CA ILE A 102 7.30 20.42 -1.41
C ILE A 102 8.64 19.69 -1.44
N ARG A 103 9.73 20.46 -1.47
CA ARG A 103 11.05 19.87 -1.69
C ARG A 103 12.17 20.61 -0.98
N SER A 104 13.30 19.93 -0.83
CA SER A 104 14.57 20.59 -0.54
C SER A 104 14.88 21.67 -1.59
N SER A 105 15.37 22.82 -1.14
CA SER A 105 15.86 23.90 -2.00
C SER A 105 17.11 23.50 -2.81
N ILE A 106 17.85 22.49 -2.35
CA ILE A 106 19.01 21.95 -3.04
C ILE A 106 18.59 20.65 -3.73
N SER A 107 18.57 20.68 -5.06
CA SER A 107 18.27 19.49 -5.87
C SER A 107 19.20 18.33 -5.50
N ASN A 108 18.66 17.13 -5.31
CA ASN A 108 19.36 15.88 -5.01
C ASN A 108 19.94 15.75 -3.59
N VAL A 109 19.67 16.69 -2.69
CA VAL A 109 20.08 16.58 -1.28
C VAL A 109 18.84 16.54 -0.41
N ASN A 110 18.71 15.46 0.37
CA ASN A 110 17.60 15.33 1.29
C ASN A 110 17.75 16.28 2.47
N ILE A 111 16.66 16.96 2.79
CA ILE A 111 16.56 17.82 3.96
C ILE A 111 15.84 17.08 5.09
N ASN A 112 16.31 17.25 6.32
CA ASN A 112 15.67 16.61 7.47
C ASN A 112 14.50 17.46 7.96
N ILE A 113 13.35 16.82 8.14
CA ILE A 113 12.20 17.36 8.88
C ILE A 113 11.97 16.44 10.07
N ASN A 114 12.45 16.88 11.23
CA ASN A 114 12.33 16.13 12.47
C ASN A 114 10.99 16.41 13.17
N GLY A 115 10.20 15.35 13.38
CA GLY A 115 8.86 15.39 13.97
C GLY A 115 8.81 15.22 15.49
N SER A 116 9.96 15.16 16.18
CA SER A 116 10.01 14.81 17.60
C SER A 116 9.15 15.69 18.53
N ASN A 117 8.94 16.97 18.20
CA ASN A 117 8.06 17.87 18.96
C ASN A 117 6.65 18.03 18.35
N SER A 118 6.37 17.41 17.20
CA SER A 118 5.04 17.41 16.59
C SER A 118 4.18 16.33 17.25
N THR A 119 3.56 16.64 18.39
CA THR A 119 2.88 15.63 19.22
C THR A 119 1.36 15.58 19.09
N GLN A 120 0.73 16.55 18.41
CA GLN A 120 -0.73 16.70 18.45
C GLN A 120 -1.43 16.66 17.09
N GLN A 121 -0.72 16.89 15.99
CA GLN A 121 -1.33 17.03 14.67
C GLN A 121 -0.53 16.28 13.60
N PRO A 122 -1.21 15.76 12.57
CA PRO A 122 -0.54 15.25 11.37
C PRO A 122 0.34 16.31 10.70
N PHE A 123 1.37 15.88 9.97
CA PHE A 123 2.19 16.80 9.20
C PHE A 123 1.37 17.48 8.10
N LEU A 124 0.78 16.72 7.18
CA LEU A 124 -0.18 17.21 6.20
C LEU A 124 -1.58 16.70 6.54
N THR A 125 -2.54 17.61 6.59
CA THR A 125 -3.95 17.28 6.69
C THR A 125 -4.68 17.68 5.41
N ILE A 126 -5.56 16.81 4.90
CA ILE A 126 -6.57 17.13 3.89
C ILE A 126 -7.92 16.79 4.50
N GLN A 127 -8.51 17.81 5.13
CA GLN A 127 -9.73 17.66 5.91
C GLN A 127 -10.80 18.56 5.31
N GLU A 128 -11.86 17.94 4.78
CA GLU A 128 -13.05 18.69 4.38
C GLU A 128 -13.68 19.28 5.64
N ALA A 129 -14.15 20.52 5.58
CA ALA A 129 -14.87 21.13 6.69
C ALA A 129 -16.27 20.50 6.82
N ASP A 130 -16.84 20.46 8.02
CA ASP A 130 -18.21 19.96 8.21
C ASP A 130 -19.27 20.92 7.65
N GLN A 131 -18.92 22.21 7.47
CA GLN A 131 -19.83 23.21 6.95
C GLN A 131 -19.57 23.52 5.46
N PRO A 132 -20.59 23.40 4.57
CA PRO A 132 -20.42 23.49 3.12
C PRO A 132 -19.96 24.87 2.62
N ASN A 133 -20.17 25.94 3.39
CA ASN A 133 -19.87 27.31 2.95
C ASN A 133 -18.37 27.68 2.97
N SER A 134 -17.50 26.77 3.39
CA SER A 134 -16.06 27.03 3.55
C SER A 134 -15.18 26.42 2.47
N THR A 135 -15.78 25.69 1.52
CA THR A 135 -15.04 24.91 0.53
C THR A 135 -15.03 25.61 -0.82
N PHE A 136 -13.84 25.82 -1.36
CA PHE A 136 -13.68 26.28 -2.74
C PHE A 136 -13.70 25.04 -3.66
N PRO A 137 -14.70 24.88 -4.55
CA PRO A 137 -14.76 23.72 -5.43
C PRO A 137 -13.59 23.73 -6.40
N CYS A 138 -12.84 22.63 -6.44
CA CYS A 138 -11.69 22.49 -7.31
C CYS A 138 -12.11 21.94 -8.68
N SER A 139 -11.84 22.67 -9.76
CA SER A 139 -12.11 22.20 -11.12
C SER A 139 -11.00 21.30 -11.68
N ILE A 140 -9.92 21.08 -10.93
CA ILE A 140 -8.76 20.28 -11.31
C ILE A 140 -8.36 19.35 -10.17
N PRO A 141 -7.75 18.18 -10.45
CA PRO A 141 -7.25 17.29 -9.42
C PRO A 141 -6.19 17.95 -8.55
N ARG A 142 -6.16 17.61 -7.26
CA ARG A 142 -5.13 18.06 -6.33
C ARG A 142 -3.96 17.08 -6.37
N ILE A 143 -2.76 17.61 -6.56
CA ILE A 143 -1.53 16.82 -6.54
C ILE A 143 -0.57 17.42 -5.53
N PHE A 144 -0.17 16.64 -4.54
CA PHE A 144 0.86 16.98 -3.58
C PHE A 144 2.06 16.07 -3.78
N GLN A 145 3.25 16.63 -3.89
CA GLN A 145 4.47 15.86 -4.09
C GLN A 145 5.56 16.28 -3.10
N PHE A 146 5.98 15.35 -2.25
CA PHE A 146 7.15 15.48 -1.38
C PHE A 146 8.37 14.95 -2.12
N GLN A 147 9.46 15.74 -2.13
CA GLN A 147 10.68 15.35 -2.85
C GLN A 147 11.96 15.72 -2.10
N TYR A 148 12.91 14.78 -2.00
CA TYR A 148 14.20 14.98 -1.31
C TYR A 148 14.03 15.42 0.15
N ILE A 149 13.22 14.68 0.89
CA ILE A 149 12.92 14.96 2.31
C ILE A 149 13.20 13.70 3.13
N ASN A 150 13.80 13.86 4.29
CA ASN A 150 13.88 12.85 5.32
C ASN A 150 12.89 13.23 6.43
N PHE A 151 11.77 12.52 6.53
CA PHE A 151 10.89 12.60 7.69
C PHE A 151 11.48 11.73 8.79
N THR A 152 11.89 12.32 9.92
CA THR A 152 12.54 11.59 11.02
C THR A 152 11.77 11.76 12.32
N ASN A 153 11.62 10.68 13.09
CA ASN A 153 10.99 10.69 14.44
C ASN A 153 9.53 11.18 14.44
N TRP A 154 8.72 10.68 13.51
CA TRP A 154 7.29 11.04 13.44
C TRP A 154 6.42 10.00 14.14
N ASP A 155 6.05 10.29 15.37
CA ASP A 155 5.02 9.52 16.08
C ASP A 155 3.59 9.94 15.66
N GLN A 156 3.44 11.12 15.06
CA GLN A 156 2.19 11.57 14.45
C GLN A 156 2.11 11.18 12.97
N THR A 157 0.88 11.11 12.44
CA THR A 157 0.66 10.71 11.04
C THR A 157 1.26 11.73 10.06
N LEU A 158 2.04 11.30 9.07
CA LEU A 158 2.57 12.24 8.07
C LEU A 158 1.48 12.82 7.17
N VAL A 159 0.57 11.98 6.65
CA VAL A 159 -0.52 12.42 5.77
C VAL A 159 -1.84 11.87 6.28
N ASN A 160 -2.73 12.78 6.68
CA ASN A 160 -4.09 12.45 7.10
C ASN A 160 -5.11 13.00 6.10
N ILE A 161 -5.94 12.13 5.52
CA ILE A 161 -6.97 12.50 4.54
C ILE A 161 -8.34 12.04 5.08
N ASN A 162 -9.23 13.00 5.30
CA ASN A 162 -10.60 12.77 5.77
C ASN A 162 -11.55 13.74 5.06
N ILE A 163 -12.09 13.27 3.95
CA ILE A 163 -13.00 14.01 3.06
C ILE A 163 -14.17 13.10 2.67
N ASN A 164 -15.23 13.69 2.11
CA ASN A 164 -16.24 12.90 1.39
C ASN A 164 -15.64 12.40 0.08
N GLN A 165 -15.36 11.09 0.03
CA GLN A 165 -14.71 10.48 -1.13
C GLN A 165 -15.68 10.33 -2.31
N GLU A 166 -15.12 10.06 -3.48
CA GLU A 166 -15.92 9.79 -4.67
C GLU A 166 -16.55 8.41 -4.57
N THR A 167 -17.85 8.32 -4.83
CA THR A 167 -18.62 7.07 -4.80
C THR A 167 -19.21 6.72 -6.16
N ASP A 168 -19.17 7.63 -7.14
CA ASP A 168 -19.42 7.26 -8.52
C ASP A 168 -18.25 6.44 -9.07
N LEU A 169 -18.46 5.14 -9.24
CA LEU A 169 -17.44 4.21 -9.73
C LEU A 169 -17.08 4.42 -11.20
N ASN A 170 -17.93 5.12 -11.97
CA ASN A 170 -17.78 5.27 -13.41
C ASN A 170 -17.15 6.60 -13.83
N SER A 171 -17.04 7.57 -12.91
CA SER A 171 -16.46 8.88 -13.21
C SER A 171 -15.69 9.43 -12.01
N VAL A 172 -14.71 10.30 -12.26
CA VAL A 172 -13.90 10.92 -11.21
C VAL A 172 -14.17 12.41 -11.23
N ASN A 173 -14.81 12.93 -10.18
CA ASN A 173 -14.94 14.37 -10.00
C ASN A 173 -13.56 14.97 -9.63
N PRO A 174 -13.00 15.92 -10.41
CA PRO A 174 -11.74 16.58 -10.07
C PRO A 174 -11.72 17.19 -8.66
N SER A 175 -12.87 17.67 -8.17
CA SER A 175 -13.00 18.27 -6.85
C SER A 175 -12.82 17.29 -5.69
N LYS A 176 -12.95 15.98 -5.96
CA LYS A 176 -12.66 14.89 -5.01
C LYS A 176 -11.38 14.15 -5.34
N SER A 177 -10.77 14.45 -6.49
CA SER A 177 -9.54 13.80 -6.93
C SER A 177 -8.31 14.37 -6.23
N LEU A 178 -7.53 13.48 -5.64
CA LEU A 178 -6.37 13.77 -4.84
C LEU A 178 -5.26 12.76 -5.14
N THR A 179 -4.04 13.22 -5.35
CA THR A 179 -2.88 12.35 -5.46
C THR A 179 -1.74 12.86 -4.59
N VAL A 180 -1.13 11.97 -3.81
CA VAL A 180 0.03 12.26 -2.97
C VAL A 180 1.21 11.43 -3.43
N TYR A 181 2.31 12.09 -3.78
CA TYR A 181 3.56 11.46 -4.16
C TYR A 181 4.62 11.67 -3.07
N PHE A 182 5.27 10.60 -2.68
CA PHE A 182 6.54 10.65 -1.96
C PHE A 182 7.60 10.20 -2.95
N GLN A 183 8.51 11.09 -3.35
CA GLN A 183 9.54 10.78 -4.34
C GLN A 183 10.92 11.04 -3.77
N LEU A 184 11.79 10.02 -3.72
CA LEU A 184 13.15 10.15 -3.16
C LEU A 184 13.11 10.67 -1.71
N VAL A 185 12.17 10.13 -0.94
CA VAL A 185 11.91 10.47 0.45
C VAL A 185 12.40 9.33 1.34
N ASN A 186 12.97 9.66 2.49
CA ASN A 186 13.20 8.66 3.54
C ASN A 186 12.24 8.94 4.70
N ILE A 187 11.65 7.88 5.24
CA ILE A 187 10.79 7.94 6.42
C ILE A 187 11.48 7.10 7.49
N ILE A 188 11.93 7.73 8.56
CA ILE A 188 12.83 7.13 9.54
C ILE A 188 12.21 7.24 10.93
N SER A 189 12.21 6.15 11.69
CA SER A 189 11.73 6.11 13.08
C SER A 189 10.31 6.67 13.23
N SER A 190 9.43 6.33 12.29
CA SER A 190 8.04 6.83 12.23
C SER A 190 7.05 5.70 12.51
N SER A 191 5.93 6.02 13.16
CA SER A 191 4.90 5.03 13.52
C SER A 191 3.61 5.14 12.72
N SER A 192 3.36 6.30 12.09
CA SER A 192 2.22 6.52 11.21
C SER A 192 2.61 7.38 10.00
N ILE A 193 2.41 6.85 8.81
CA ILE A 193 2.75 7.50 7.54
C ILE A 193 1.48 8.06 6.91
N LEU A 194 0.47 7.21 6.76
CA LEU A 194 -0.70 7.53 5.96
C LEU A 194 -1.96 7.06 6.69
N LYS A 195 -2.88 7.98 6.91
CA LYS A 195 -4.22 7.71 7.42
C LYS A 195 -5.24 8.28 6.44
N ILE A 196 -5.92 7.40 5.71
CA ILE A 196 -7.04 7.77 4.86
C ILE A 196 -8.29 7.13 5.45
N TYR A 197 -9.21 7.97 5.92
CA TYR A 197 -10.48 7.52 6.49
C TYR A 197 -11.58 8.44 5.95
N PRO A 198 -12.46 7.97 5.05
CA PRO A 198 -13.55 8.77 4.47
C PRO A 198 -14.48 9.35 5.54
N LYS A 199 -15.07 10.52 5.29
CA LYS A 199 -16.19 11.04 6.10
C LYS A 199 -17.48 10.27 5.86
N ASN A 200 -17.76 9.96 4.59
CA ASN A 200 -18.88 9.15 4.14
C ASN A 200 -18.55 7.65 4.26
N PHE A 201 -18.34 7.19 5.50
CA PHE A 201 -17.96 5.81 5.81
C PHE A 201 -19.01 4.78 5.36
N GLY A 202 -18.57 3.57 5.00
CA GLY A 202 -19.44 2.46 4.59
C GLY A 202 -19.88 2.48 3.12
N GLU A 203 -19.42 3.44 2.32
CA GLU A 203 -19.76 3.54 0.90
C GLU A 203 -18.81 2.72 0.01
N ASN A 204 -19.21 2.50 -1.25
CA ASN A 204 -18.33 1.96 -2.29
C ASN A 204 -17.58 3.11 -2.96
N TYR A 205 -16.25 3.12 -2.82
CA TYR A 205 -15.43 4.25 -3.25
C TYR A 205 -14.81 4.04 -4.63
N ASN A 206 -14.71 5.12 -5.40
CA ASN A 206 -13.91 5.14 -6.60
C ASN A 206 -12.41 5.22 -6.22
N LEU A 207 -11.75 4.07 -6.22
CA LEU A 207 -10.33 3.91 -5.89
C LEU A 207 -9.38 4.74 -6.76
N GLN A 208 -9.85 5.29 -7.89
CA GLN A 208 -9.06 6.18 -8.73
C GLN A 208 -9.06 7.63 -8.26
N ALA A 209 -10.01 8.02 -7.41
CA ALA A 209 -10.13 9.39 -6.95
C ALA A 209 -8.99 9.79 -6.01
N ILE A 210 -8.63 8.92 -5.06
CA ILE A 210 -7.55 9.17 -4.10
C ILE A 210 -6.43 8.15 -4.28
N LYS A 211 -5.24 8.65 -4.66
CA LYS A 211 -4.06 7.82 -4.90
C LYS A 211 -2.86 8.29 -4.08
N VAL A 212 -2.09 7.35 -3.57
CA VAL A 212 -0.79 7.60 -2.94
C VAL A 212 0.27 6.75 -3.62
N SER A 213 1.44 7.33 -3.86
CA SER A 213 2.56 6.67 -4.53
C SER A 213 3.87 6.95 -3.81
N PHE A 214 4.54 5.89 -3.38
CA PHE A 214 5.89 5.91 -2.86
C PHE A 214 6.87 5.55 -3.98
N ILE A 215 7.60 6.54 -4.51
CA ILE A 215 8.49 6.41 -5.66
C ILE A 215 9.94 6.54 -5.17
N SER A 216 10.67 5.42 -5.14
CA SER A 216 12.02 5.39 -4.57
C SER A 216 12.04 5.93 -3.14
N THR A 217 10.98 5.63 -2.37
CA THR A 217 10.88 5.96 -0.95
C THR A 217 11.33 4.77 -0.13
N ILE A 218 12.06 5.04 0.95
CA ILE A 218 12.52 4.02 1.89
C ILE A 218 12.01 4.34 3.29
N GLY A 219 11.38 3.36 3.93
CA GLY A 219 11.05 3.33 5.35
C GLY A 219 12.14 2.61 6.12
N ILE A 220 12.68 3.21 7.18
CA ILE A 220 13.76 2.65 8.00
C ILE A 220 13.35 2.79 9.47
N ASP A 221 13.57 1.75 10.27
CA ASP A 221 13.29 1.79 11.72
C ASP A 221 11.84 2.19 12.02
N LEU A 222 10.90 1.80 11.15
CA LEU A 222 9.48 2.04 11.39
C LEU A 222 8.99 1.14 12.52
N LYS A 223 7.98 1.62 13.24
CA LYS A 223 7.43 0.91 14.40
C LYS A 223 5.91 0.93 14.41
N SER A 224 5.28 -0.01 15.12
CA SER A 224 3.85 0.15 15.44
C SER A 224 3.62 1.40 16.29
N SER A 225 2.48 2.04 16.09
CA SER A 225 2.04 3.13 16.97
C SER A 225 1.81 2.62 18.41
N SER A 226 2.17 3.43 19.40
CA SER A 226 1.85 3.22 20.82
C SER A 226 0.93 4.31 21.40
N VAL A 227 0.54 5.29 20.58
CA VAL A 227 -0.20 6.49 21.01
C VAL A 227 -1.37 6.84 20.10
N LEU A 228 -1.27 6.56 18.80
CA LEU A 228 -2.35 6.76 17.83
C LEU A 228 -3.19 5.49 17.73
N PHE A 229 -4.51 5.68 17.76
CA PHE A 229 -5.49 4.62 17.56
C PHE A 229 -6.10 4.68 16.16
N SER A 230 -6.51 3.50 15.68
CA SER A 230 -7.30 3.36 14.47
C SER A 230 -8.62 4.14 14.57
N PRO A 231 -9.19 4.59 13.44
CA PRO A 231 -10.48 5.28 13.45
C PRO A 231 -11.55 4.53 14.25
N SER A 232 -12.32 5.27 15.05
CA SER A 232 -13.42 4.72 15.86
C SER A 232 -13.02 3.63 16.86
N SER A 233 -11.72 3.49 17.18
CA SER A 233 -11.22 2.55 18.19
C SER A 233 -10.41 3.25 19.28
N THR A 234 -10.50 2.73 20.50
CA THR A 234 -9.59 3.04 21.62
C THR A 234 -8.76 1.83 22.05
N GLN A 235 -8.87 0.72 21.31
CA GLN A 235 -8.25 -0.57 21.65
C GLN A 235 -7.17 -0.95 20.64
N TYR A 236 -7.31 -0.58 19.37
CA TYR A 236 -6.39 -0.96 18.31
C TYR A 236 -5.57 0.24 17.86
N TYR A 237 -4.26 0.10 17.92
CA TYR A 237 -3.34 1.13 17.44
C TYR A 237 -3.47 1.35 15.94
N LEU A 238 -3.06 2.53 15.48
CA LEU A 238 -3.07 2.90 14.08
C LEU A 238 -1.90 2.21 13.35
N PRO A 239 -2.17 1.46 12.28
CA PRO A 239 -1.13 0.96 11.38
C PRO A 239 -0.33 2.09 10.73
N PRO A 240 0.94 1.86 10.35
CA PRO A 240 1.73 2.83 9.60
C PRO A 240 1.04 3.34 8.33
N ILE A 241 0.34 2.45 7.63
CA ILE A 241 -0.50 2.79 6.49
C ILE A 241 -1.92 2.26 6.76
N TYR A 242 -2.84 3.16 7.02
CA TYR A 242 -4.27 2.89 7.14
C TYR A 242 -5.01 3.51 5.95
N LEU A 243 -5.69 2.68 5.18
CA LEU A 243 -6.37 3.06 3.94
C LEU A 243 -7.82 2.60 3.97
N ALA A 244 -8.77 3.53 3.85
CA ALA A 244 -10.15 3.22 3.55
C ALA A 244 -10.59 3.96 2.28
N GLY A 245 -11.06 3.21 1.26
CA GLY A 245 -11.59 3.78 0.01
C GLY A 245 -10.58 4.40 -0.97
N ALA A 246 -9.27 4.22 -0.72
CA ALA A 246 -8.21 4.84 -1.51
C ALA A 246 -7.18 3.82 -1.98
N SER A 247 -6.32 4.24 -2.92
CA SER A 247 -5.27 3.39 -3.48
C SER A 247 -3.86 3.81 -3.09
N VAL A 248 -3.05 2.90 -2.58
CA VAL A 248 -1.58 2.98 -2.68
C VAL A 248 -1.17 2.27 -3.95
N THR A 249 -0.68 3.03 -4.94
CA THR A 249 -0.33 2.46 -6.24
C THR A 249 1.14 2.01 -6.36
N ARG A 250 1.98 2.45 -5.41
CA ARG A 250 3.35 1.99 -5.21
C ARG A 250 3.67 2.04 -3.72
N ILE A 251 4.11 0.93 -3.16
CA ILE A 251 4.50 0.79 -1.74
C ILE A 251 5.97 1.19 -1.58
N LEU A 252 6.33 1.75 -0.43
CA LEU A 252 7.73 2.06 -0.09
C LEU A 252 8.55 0.80 0.21
N SER A 253 9.85 0.86 -0.09
CA SER A 253 10.80 -0.16 0.39
C SER A 253 10.96 -0.04 1.89
N LEU A 254 11.14 -1.15 2.59
CA LEU A 254 11.10 -1.19 4.06
C LEU A 254 12.30 -1.94 4.63
N SER A 255 13.03 -1.32 5.55
CA SER A 255 14.13 -1.97 6.25
C SER A 255 14.16 -1.74 7.75
N ASP A 256 14.76 -2.69 8.47
CA ASP A 256 15.14 -2.57 9.88
C ASP A 256 14.00 -2.12 10.81
N SER A 257 12.76 -2.51 10.49
CA SER A 257 11.52 -2.05 11.14
C SER A 257 10.86 -3.15 11.97
N THR A 258 10.07 -2.78 12.99
CA THR A 258 9.41 -3.74 13.91
C THR A 258 7.93 -3.41 14.14
N PHE A 259 7.03 -4.37 13.87
CA PHE A 259 5.58 -4.21 13.97
C PHE A 259 4.95 -5.25 14.90
N GLU A 260 4.86 -4.92 16.19
CA GLU A 260 4.40 -5.86 17.22
C GLU A 260 2.89 -5.91 17.39
N SER A 261 2.18 -4.81 17.08
CA SER A 261 0.75 -4.66 17.45
C SER A 261 -0.18 -4.29 16.29
N THR A 262 0.37 -4.05 15.11
CA THR A 262 -0.39 -3.63 13.93
C THR A 262 0.16 -4.30 12.67
N PRO A 263 -0.68 -4.53 11.65
CA PRO A 263 -0.16 -4.78 10.31
C PRO A 263 0.61 -3.56 9.80
N PHE A 264 1.50 -3.74 8.83
CA PHE A 264 2.18 -2.59 8.21
C PHE A 264 1.20 -1.77 7.35
N ILE A 265 0.39 -2.45 6.54
CA ILE A 265 -0.70 -1.87 5.76
C ILE A 265 -2.02 -2.51 6.19
N PHE A 266 -2.99 -1.67 6.58
CA PHE A 266 -4.39 -2.05 6.68
C PHE A 266 -5.18 -1.35 5.58
N SER A 267 -5.93 -2.10 4.78
CA SER A 267 -6.69 -1.62 3.64
C SER A 267 -8.13 -2.12 3.71
N ASP A 268 -9.08 -1.22 3.94
CA ASP A 268 -10.52 -1.48 3.97
C ASP A 268 -11.19 -0.91 2.71
N ASN A 269 -11.76 -1.77 1.87
CA ASN A 269 -12.31 -1.42 0.56
C ASN A 269 -11.33 -0.53 -0.24
N GLY A 270 -10.05 -0.91 -0.25
CA GLY A 270 -8.92 -0.10 -0.72
C GLY A 270 -8.13 -0.77 -1.84
N GLY A 271 -7.22 0.01 -2.45
CA GLY A 271 -6.31 -0.48 -3.48
C GLY A 271 -4.87 -0.54 -2.95
N VAL A 272 -4.21 -1.68 -3.09
CA VAL A 272 -2.79 -1.84 -2.77
C VAL A 272 -2.10 -2.47 -3.97
N SER A 273 -1.36 -1.66 -4.72
CA SER A 273 -0.50 -2.16 -5.80
C SER A 273 0.93 -1.70 -5.63
N SER A 274 1.85 -2.43 -6.24
CA SER A 274 3.24 -1.99 -6.32
C SER A 274 3.94 -2.52 -7.57
N GLY A 275 5.12 -1.97 -7.84
CA GLY A 275 6.09 -2.60 -8.73
C GLY A 275 7.04 -3.49 -7.92
N SER A 276 8.23 -3.74 -8.45
CA SER A 276 9.29 -4.44 -7.72
C SER A 276 9.82 -3.58 -6.56
N PHE A 277 9.80 -4.12 -5.33
CA PHE A 277 10.44 -3.50 -4.18
C PHE A 277 10.99 -4.53 -3.19
N VAL A 278 11.81 -4.06 -2.26
CA VAL A 278 12.53 -4.88 -1.28
C VAL A 278 12.03 -4.59 0.13
N VAL A 279 11.78 -5.64 0.89
CA VAL A 279 11.47 -5.61 2.32
C VAL A 279 12.52 -6.45 3.03
N SER A 280 13.38 -5.84 3.83
CA SER A 280 14.52 -6.55 4.43
C SER A 280 14.76 -6.26 5.90
N ASN A 281 15.12 -7.28 6.68
CA ASN A 281 15.49 -7.15 8.10
C ASN A 281 14.36 -6.60 8.98
N ASN A 282 13.10 -6.90 8.68
CA ASN A 282 11.96 -6.42 9.47
C ASN A 282 11.40 -7.53 10.36
N ASN A 283 10.77 -7.16 11.47
CA ASN A 283 10.06 -8.07 12.35
C ASN A 283 8.57 -7.70 12.42
N PHE A 284 7.70 -8.54 11.90
CA PHE A 284 6.25 -8.34 11.90
C PHE A 284 5.55 -9.08 13.06
N SER A 285 6.31 -9.78 13.91
CA SER A 285 5.78 -10.60 14.98
C SER A 285 4.66 -11.52 14.47
N SER A 286 3.43 -11.34 14.96
CA SER A 286 2.24 -12.10 14.56
C SER A 286 1.32 -11.34 13.59
N ASN A 287 1.65 -10.11 13.22
CA ASN A 287 0.80 -9.27 12.38
C ASN A 287 1.14 -9.46 10.90
N PRO A 288 0.17 -9.33 10.00
CA PRO A 288 0.44 -9.44 8.59
C PRO A 288 1.17 -8.23 8.04
N PHE A 289 1.94 -8.41 6.95
CA PHE A 289 2.48 -7.28 6.20
C PHE A 289 1.35 -6.43 5.61
N ILE A 290 0.37 -7.08 4.97
CA ILE A 290 -0.88 -6.44 4.49
C ILE A 290 -2.10 -7.16 5.06
N MET A 291 -3.01 -6.40 5.65
CA MET A 291 -4.38 -6.83 5.96
C MET A 291 -5.35 -6.09 5.04
N ALA A 292 -5.96 -6.81 4.10
CA ALA A 292 -6.91 -6.28 3.13
C ALA A 292 -8.32 -6.83 3.40
N VAL A 293 -9.29 -5.96 3.60
CA VAL A 293 -10.65 -6.32 4.03
C VAL A 293 -11.71 -5.60 3.21
N ASN A 294 -12.91 -6.21 3.14
CA ASN A 294 -14.11 -5.65 2.49
C ASN A 294 -13.89 -5.25 1.02
N GLY A 295 -13.18 -6.11 0.28
CA GLY A 295 -12.93 -5.94 -1.15
C GLY A 295 -11.81 -4.94 -1.49
N GLY A 296 -11.87 -4.41 -2.72
CA GLY A 296 -10.83 -3.57 -3.29
C GLY A 296 -9.87 -4.32 -4.23
N THR A 297 -8.62 -3.87 -4.36
CA THR A 297 -7.66 -4.48 -5.30
C THR A 297 -6.30 -4.69 -4.65
N VAL A 298 -5.71 -5.88 -4.82
CA VAL A 298 -4.34 -6.17 -4.39
C VAL A 298 -3.54 -6.71 -5.56
N ALA A 299 -2.52 -5.97 -6.00
CA ALA A 299 -1.69 -6.30 -7.15
C ALA A 299 -0.20 -6.09 -6.82
N LEU A 300 0.46 -7.17 -6.43
CA LEU A 300 1.82 -7.22 -5.92
C LEU A 300 2.67 -8.14 -6.81
N PRO A 301 3.06 -7.70 -8.01
CA PRO A 301 3.62 -8.56 -9.04
C PRO A 301 5.07 -9.00 -8.79
N THR A 302 5.84 -8.37 -7.90
CA THR A 302 7.18 -8.88 -7.54
C THR A 302 7.63 -8.28 -6.23
N LEU A 303 7.70 -9.10 -5.17
CA LEU A 303 8.15 -8.65 -3.86
C LEU A 303 9.34 -9.48 -3.40
N SER A 304 10.39 -8.84 -2.90
CA SER A 304 11.53 -9.55 -2.33
C SER A 304 11.60 -9.31 -0.83
N PHE A 305 11.23 -10.34 -0.06
CA PHE A 305 11.35 -10.37 1.39
C PHE A 305 12.66 -11.06 1.76
N THR A 306 13.60 -10.35 2.39
CA THR A 306 14.89 -10.90 2.81
C THR A 306 15.13 -10.73 4.31
N ASN A 307 15.47 -11.80 5.03
CA ASN A 307 15.78 -11.73 6.47
C ASN A 307 14.66 -11.11 7.35
N ASN A 308 13.39 -11.31 7.01
CA ASN A 308 12.29 -10.84 7.84
C ASN A 308 11.80 -11.94 8.79
N ILE A 309 11.27 -11.53 9.94
CA ILE A 309 10.50 -12.38 10.85
C ILE A 309 9.02 -12.11 10.56
N LEU A 310 8.29 -13.11 10.08
CA LEU A 310 6.92 -12.93 9.57
C LEU A 310 6.11 -14.21 9.76
N SER A 311 4.98 -14.15 10.47
CA SER A 311 4.04 -15.29 10.52
C SER A 311 3.06 -15.28 9.36
N THR A 312 2.51 -14.12 9.03
CA THR A 312 1.54 -13.92 7.96
C THR A 312 2.03 -12.87 7.01
N PHE A 313 2.07 -13.18 5.72
CA PHE A 313 2.40 -12.21 4.70
C PHE A 313 1.19 -11.36 4.35
N ILE A 314 0.08 -11.98 3.94
CA ILE A 314 -1.14 -11.26 3.58
C ILE A 314 -2.36 -11.92 4.21
N TYR A 315 -3.25 -11.07 4.70
CA TYR A 315 -4.55 -11.44 5.24
C TYR A 315 -5.65 -10.83 4.37
N PHE A 316 -6.57 -11.67 3.91
CA PHE A 316 -7.77 -11.28 3.17
C PHE A 316 -9.04 -11.63 3.96
N SER A 317 -9.97 -10.69 4.06
CA SER A 317 -11.32 -10.95 4.56
C SER A 317 -12.40 -10.22 3.75
N ASN A 318 -13.54 -10.86 3.48
CA ASN A 318 -14.63 -10.26 2.69
C ASN A 318 -14.15 -9.75 1.31
N PHE A 319 -13.29 -10.50 0.63
CA PHE A 319 -12.63 -10.08 -0.61
C PHE A 319 -13.08 -10.94 -1.80
N TYR A 320 -13.72 -10.30 -2.78
CA TYR A 320 -14.33 -11.00 -3.94
C TYR A 320 -13.61 -10.72 -5.27
N ASN A 321 -12.57 -9.90 -5.24
CA ASN A 321 -11.78 -9.57 -6.41
C ASN A 321 -10.56 -10.49 -6.50
N GLN A 322 -10.09 -10.76 -7.71
CA GLN A 322 -8.92 -11.60 -7.92
C GLN A 322 -7.63 -10.85 -7.52
N PRO A 323 -6.90 -11.28 -6.47
CA PRO A 323 -5.62 -10.68 -6.16
C PRO A 323 -4.54 -11.23 -7.10
N LEU A 324 -3.57 -10.39 -7.45
CA LEU A 324 -2.36 -10.80 -8.16
C LEU A 324 -1.18 -10.68 -7.20
N ILE A 325 -0.56 -11.79 -6.80
CA ILE A 325 0.47 -11.78 -5.76
C ILE A 325 1.65 -12.65 -6.17
N GLN A 326 2.81 -12.05 -6.37
CA GLN A 326 4.07 -12.76 -6.59
C GLN A 326 5.09 -12.26 -5.58
N ALA A 327 5.51 -13.14 -4.67
CA ALA A 327 6.42 -12.82 -3.59
C ALA A 327 7.52 -13.86 -3.49
N THR A 328 8.76 -13.39 -3.52
CA THR A 328 9.96 -14.18 -3.29
C THR A 328 10.46 -13.94 -1.87
N PHE A 329 10.65 -15.03 -1.14
CA PHE A 329 11.11 -15.02 0.23
C PHE A 329 12.52 -15.62 0.29
N SER A 330 13.49 -14.87 0.82
CA SER A 330 14.87 -15.32 1.01
C SER A 330 15.28 -15.17 2.48
N ASN A 331 15.84 -16.22 3.08
CA ASN A 331 16.35 -16.20 4.47
C ASN A 331 15.34 -15.68 5.52
N ASN A 332 14.03 -15.81 5.29
CA ASN A 332 13.03 -15.36 6.26
C ASN A 332 12.83 -16.39 7.37
N ILE A 333 12.50 -15.90 8.55
CA ILE A 333 12.13 -16.71 9.72
C ILE A 333 10.61 -16.65 9.85
N PHE A 334 9.93 -17.74 9.52
CA PHE A 334 8.51 -17.88 9.79
C PHE A 334 8.34 -18.36 11.24
N GLY A 335 7.60 -17.60 12.05
CA GLY A 335 7.61 -17.74 13.50
C GLY A 335 6.98 -19.04 14.00
N ASN A 336 7.65 -19.73 14.94
CA ASN A 336 7.06 -20.88 15.68
C ASN A 336 6.14 -20.44 16.84
N SER A 337 6.05 -19.14 17.12
CA SER A 337 5.31 -18.64 18.28
C SER A 337 3.81 -18.81 18.03
N PHE A 338 3.19 -19.71 18.77
CA PHE A 338 1.74 -19.91 18.83
C PHE A 338 1.02 -18.55 18.93
N VAL A 339 0.35 -18.11 17.85
CA VAL A 339 -0.46 -16.89 17.82
C VAL A 339 -1.85 -17.22 18.35
N GLN A 340 -1.97 -17.55 19.63
CA GLN A 340 -3.30 -17.72 20.22
C GLN A 340 -3.87 -16.36 20.65
N ASN A 341 -5.08 -16.05 20.16
CA ASN A 341 -5.91 -14.90 20.56
C ASN A 341 -5.36 -13.50 20.21
N ASN A 342 -4.39 -13.39 19.29
CA ASN A 342 -4.02 -12.08 18.77
C ASN A 342 -4.97 -11.69 17.64
N LYS A 343 -5.61 -10.53 17.80
CA LYS A 343 -6.46 -9.93 16.78
C LYS A 343 -6.07 -8.49 16.54
N PHE A 344 -6.18 -8.06 15.29
CA PHE A 344 -6.20 -6.65 14.95
C PHE A 344 -7.64 -6.28 14.57
N MET A 345 -8.25 -5.37 15.31
CA MET A 345 -9.69 -5.12 15.22
C MET A 345 -10.51 -6.39 15.49
N GLU A 346 -11.40 -6.75 14.58
CA GLU A 346 -12.19 -7.98 14.63
C GLU A 346 -11.53 -9.16 13.90
N TYR A 347 -10.35 -8.94 13.29
CA TYR A 347 -9.66 -9.93 12.48
C TYR A 347 -8.63 -10.69 13.31
N GLU A 348 -8.90 -11.98 13.55
CA GLU A 348 -7.99 -12.89 14.24
C GLU A 348 -6.82 -13.26 13.34
N ASN A 349 -5.60 -13.10 13.85
CA ASN A 349 -4.37 -13.49 13.17
C ASN A 349 -4.21 -15.02 13.23
N GLU A 350 -3.62 -15.60 12.19
CA GLU A 350 -3.46 -17.05 12.04
C GLU A 350 -2.01 -17.41 11.78
N ASN A 351 -1.60 -18.61 12.16
CA ASN A 351 -0.27 -19.14 11.87
C ASN A 351 -0.15 -19.61 10.41
N SER A 352 -0.34 -18.69 9.47
CA SER A 352 -0.25 -18.98 8.05
C SER A 352 0.32 -17.82 7.26
N ILE A 353 1.10 -18.15 6.22
CA ILE A 353 1.67 -17.15 5.31
C ILE A 353 0.56 -16.39 4.58
N PHE A 354 -0.47 -17.09 4.10
CA PHE A 354 -1.65 -16.49 3.46
C PHE A 354 -2.90 -16.84 4.24
N VAL A 355 -3.67 -15.83 4.64
CA VAL A 355 -4.95 -16.02 5.32
C VAL A 355 -6.07 -15.51 4.43
N ILE A 356 -7.11 -16.33 4.25
CA ILE A 356 -8.27 -16.04 3.39
C ILE A 356 -9.53 -16.39 4.17
N LYS A 357 -10.33 -15.39 4.55
CA LYS A 357 -11.59 -15.60 5.28
C LYS A 357 -12.76 -14.96 4.55
N ASP A 358 -13.91 -15.63 4.50
CA ASP A 358 -15.15 -15.09 3.93
C ASP A 358 -14.96 -14.44 2.54
N SER A 359 -14.13 -15.06 1.68
CA SER A 359 -13.62 -14.47 0.43
C SER A 359 -13.75 -15.45 -0.73
N ASP A 360 -13.92 -14.95 -1.94
CA ASP A 360 -14.03 -15.78 -3.15
C ASP A 360 -13.00 -15.38 -4.19
N PHE A 361 -12.04 -16.26 -4.44
CA PHE A 361 -10.97 -16.05 -5.40
C PHE A 361 -11.07 -16.97 -6.60
N SER A 362 -11.29 -16.35 -7.76
CA SER A 362 -11.39 -17.04 -9.05
C SER A 362 -10.09 -17.72 -9.47
N THR A 363 -8.93 -17.12 -9.20
CA THR A 363 -7.59 -17.73 -9.36
C THR A 363 -6.56 -16.91 -8.56
N ILE A 364 -5.84 -17.53 -7.62
CA ILE A 364 -4.60 -16.94 -7.11
C ILE A 364 -3.44 -17.54 -7.89
N ASP A 365 -2.68 -16.69 -8.58
CA ASP A 365 -1.38 -17.06 -9.14
C ASP A 365 -0.31 -16.82 -8.06
N LEU A 366 0.11 -17.88 -7.37
CA LEU A 366 1.20 -17.82 -6.38
C LEU A 366 2.53 -18.11 -7.11
N LEU A 367 3.11 -17.08 -7.70
CA LEU A 367 4.37 -17.23 -8.43
C LEU A 367 5.56 -17.45 -7.49
N GLY A 368 6.15 -18.64 -7.59
CA GLY A 368 7.54 -18.96 -7.28
C GLY A 368 8.10 -18.45 -5.95
N TYR A 369 7.88 -19.20 -4.87
CA TYR A 369 8.72 -19.10 -3.68
C TYR A 369 10.09 -19.70 -4.01
N SER A 370 11.17 -18.91 -3.99
CA SER A 370 12.53 -19.44 -4.00
C SER A 370 13.12 -19.30 -2.62
N ILE A 371 12.90 -20.30 -1.77
CA ILE A 371 13.50 -20.29 -0.44
C ILE A 371 14.82 -21.03 -0.50
N LEU A 372 15.90 -20.28 -0.31
CA LEU A 372 17.26 -20.79 -0.41
C LEU A 372 17.63 -21.76 0.74
N ASN A 373 16.85 -21.81 1.82
CA ASN A 373 17.11 -22.68 2.97
C ASN A 373 15.94 -23.66 3.20
N GLN A 374 16.23 -24.96 3.15
CA GLN A 374 15.29 -26.07 3.35
C GLN A 374 14.82 -26.22 4.81
N ASN A 375 14.24 -25.17 5.38
CA ASN A 375 13.69 -25.25 6.73
C ASN A 375 12.20 -25.58 6.66
N THR A 376 11.79 -26.64 7.36
CA THR A 376 10.39 -26.87 7.72
C THR A 376 9.90 -25.67 8.53
N ILE A 377 8.72 -25.13 8.20
CA ILE A 377 8.12 -24.04 8.98
C ILE A 377 6.90 -24.55 9.73
N ALA A 378 6.65 -23.99 10.91
CA ALA A 378 5.48 -24.34 11.72
C ALA A 378 4.17 -23.69 11.22
N ASN A 379 4.23 -22.82 10.22
CA ASN A 379 3.06 -22.14 9.65
C ASN A 379 2.47 -22.96 8.50
N ASP A 380 1.16 -22.82 8.31
CA ASP A 380 0.49 -23.24 7.09
C ASP A 380 0.87 -22.29 5.95
N LEU A 381 0.98 -22.79 4.72
CA LEU A 381 1.17 -21.89 3.58
C LEU A 381 -0.09 -21.06 3.33
N ILE A 382 -1.26 -21.71 3.29
CA ILE A 382 -2.56 -21.08 3.09
C ILE A 382 -3.53 -21.57 4.18
N TYR A 383 -4.13 -20.64 4.90
CA TYR A 383 -5.25 -20.87 5.80
C TYR A 383 -6.50 -20.23 5.21
N ILE A 384 -7.54 -21.04 4.98
CA ILE A 384 -8.76 -20.63 4.28
C ILE A 384 -10.02 -21.02 5.06
N VAL A 385 -10.94 -20.07 5.26
CA VAL A 385 -12.18 -20.25 6.04
C VAL A 385 -13.38 -19.62 5.33
N ASN A 386 -14.51 -20.34 5.25
CA ASN A 386 -15.76 -19.87 4.63
C ASN A 386 -15.56 -19.21 3.25
N SER A 387 -14.67 -19.77 2.44
CA SER A 387 -14.16 -19.11 1.24
C SER A 387 -14.12 -20.06 0.05
N SER A 388 -13.96 -19.51 -1.14
CA SER A 388 -13.59 -20.29 -2.32
C SER A 388 -12.23 -19.86 -2.88
N LEU A 389 -11.44 -20.82 -3.33
CA LEU A 389 -10.12 -20.58 -3.88
C LEU A 389 -9.87 -21.53 -5.04
N ASN A 390 -9.60 -20.98 -6.23
CA ASN A 390 -8.88 -21.75 -7.24
C ASN A 390 -7.40 -21.34 -7.23
N LEU A 391 -6.52 -22.32 -7.13
CA LEU A 391 -5.08 -22.17 -7.11
C LEU A 391 -4.52 -22.79 -8.39
N ASP A 392 -3.86 -22.00 -9.24
CA ASP A 392 -3.09 -22.55 -10.34
C ASP A 392 -1.65 -22.83 -9.86
N ASN A 393 -1.31 -24.11 -9.81
CA ASN A 393 -0.03 -24.59 -9.30
C ASN A 393 1.06 -24.69 -10.39
N SER A 394 0.84 -24.12 -11.58
CA SER A 394 1.81 -24.17 -12.70
C SER A 394 3.21 -23.64 -12.35
N VAL A 395 3.38 -22.92 -11.23
CA VAL A 395 4.64 -22.24 -10.91
C VAL A 395 5.13 -22.38 -9.47
N ILE A 396 4.55 -23.25 -8.64
CA ILE A 396 5.21 -23.62 -7.38
C ILE A 396 6.39 -24.53 -7.73
N ARG A 397 7.58 -23.94 -7.81
CA ARG A 397 8.84 -24.65 -8.06
C ARG A 397 9.48 -25.05 -6.73
N SER A 398 9.94 -26.29 -6.66
CA SER A 398 10.87 -26.76 -5.63
C SER A 398 12.23 -26.02 -5.76
N PRO A 399 12.99 -25.75 -4.67
CA PRO A 399 12.74 -26.15 -3.28
C PRO A 399 11.61 -25.32 -2.63
N MET A 400 10.58 -26.01 -2.15
CA MET A 400 9.51 -25.39 -1.38
C MET A 400 9.93 -25.22 0.08
N LEU A 401 9.28 -24.27 0.76
CA LEU A 401 9.01 -24.47 2.18
C LEU A 401 8.36 -25.83 2.35
N VAL A 402 8.72 -26.54 3.40
CA VAL A 402 7.89 -27.63 3.91
C VAL A 402 7.02 -26.99 4.99
N PRO A 403 5.86 -26.38 4.65
CA PRO A 403 4.96 -25.85 5.67
C PRO A 403 4.40 -26.98 6.52
N GLN A 404 3.76 -26.62 7.63
CA GLN A 404 3.01 -27.60 8.41
C GLN A 404 1.91 -28.23 7.54
N HIS A 405 1.18 -27.41 6.80
CA HIS A 405 0.25 -27.80 5.74
C HIS A 405 0.36 -26.83 4.55
N ILE A 406 0.15 -27.29 3.32
CA ILE A 406 0.00 -26.34 2.20
C ILE A 406 -1.29 -25.55 2.41
N ILE A 407 -2.39 -26.27 2.60
CA ILE A 407 -3.72 -25.68 2.74
C ILE A 407 -4.34 -26.27 3.98
N ASN A 408 -4.84 -25.39 4.84
CA ASN A 408 -5.71 -25.70 5.97
C ASN A 408 -7.05 -25.02 5.73
N SER A 409 -8.08 -25.81 5.45
CA SER A 409 -9.36 -25.35 4.89
C SER A 409 -10.53 -25.62 5.83
N ILE A 410 -11.37 -24.63 6.11
CA ILE A 410 -12.58 -24.81 6.95
C ILE A 410 -13.79 -24.27 6.20
N ASN A 411 -14.87 -25.06 6.06
CA ASN A 411 -16.10 -24.65 5.37
C ASN A 411 -15.86 -24.01 3.99
N SER A 412 -14.86 -24.50 3.24
CA SER A 412 -14.38 -23.85 2.03
C SER A 412 -14.36 -24.79 0.83
N SER A 413 -14.30 -24.21 -0.37
CA SER A 413 -14.15 -24.95 -1.63
C SER A 413 -12.84 -24.56 -2.28
N VAL A 414 -11.91 -25.51 -2.40
CA VAL A 414 -10.58 -25.27 -2.99
C VAL A 414 -10.41 -26.11 -4.23
N SER A 415 -10.04 -25.48 -5.35
CA SER A 415 -9.62 -26.17 -6.57
C SER A 415 -8.12 -25.95 -6.78
N ILE A 416 -7.35 -26.99 -7.05
CA ILE A 416 -5.92 -26.87 -7.35
C ILE A 416 -5.68 -27.42 -8.74
N ILE A 417 -5.22 -26.55 -9.65
CA ILE A 417 -4.94 -26.85 -11.06
C ILE A 417 -3.44 -27.07 -11.23
N ASN A 418 -3.02 -27.93 -12.17
CA ASN A 418 -1.61 -28.21 -12.49
C ASN A 418 -0.78 -28.71 -11.30
N PHE A 419 -1.37 -29.53 -10.44
CA PHE A 419 -0.68 -30.03 -9.25
C PHE A 419 0.46 -31.00 -9.61
N ASN A 420 1.71 -30.68 -9.26
CA ASN A 420 2.91 -31.48 -9.63
C ASN A 420 3.86 -31.77 -8.44
N LEU A 421 3.35 -31.79 -7.21
CA LEU A 421 4.17 -31.98 -6.02
C LEU A 421 4.04 -33.38 -5.44
N THR A 422 5.10 -33.89 -4.80
CA THR A 422 5.08 -35.24 -4.20
C THR A 422 4.48 -35.21 -2.79
N ILE A 423 3.85 -36.31 -2.40
CA ILE A 423 3.05 -36.42 -1.17
C ILE A 423 3.86 -36.33 0.11
N SER A 424 5.06 -36.94 0.14
CA SER A 424 5.91 -36.96 1.33
C SER A 424 6.26 -35.56 1.81
N GLU A 425 5.98 -34.55 0.99
CA GLU A 425 6.25 -33.16 1.27
C GLU A 425 5.02 -32.43 1.88
N LEU A 426 3.77 -32.96 1.84
CA LEU A 426 2.58 -32.07 1.85
C LEU A 426 1.24 -32.65 2.40
N PRO A 427 0.82 -32.34 3.64
CA PRO A 427 -0.57 -32.54 4.04
C PRO A 427 -1.46 -31.33 3.65
N ILE A 428 -2.56 -31.59 2.93
CA ILE A 428 -3.72 -30.69 2.85
C ILE A 428 -4.70 -31.16 3.92
N VAL A 429 -5.10 -30.25 4.79
CA VAL A 429 -6.07 -30.52 5.85
C VAL A 429 -7.33 -29.71 5.55
N GLY A 430 -8.49 -30.31 5.78
CA GLY A 430 -9.70 -29.52 5.77
C GLY A 430 -10.80 -30.05 6.66
N PHE A 431 -11.71 -29.18 7.05
CA PHE A 431 -12.87 -29.50 7.85
C PHE A 431 -14.12 -28.99 7.12
N ASN A 432 -15.07 -29.88 6.85
CA ASN A 432 -16.30 -29.56 6.10
C ASN A 432 -16.00 -28.79 4.79
N SER A 433 -14.97 -29.23 4.06
CA SER A 433 -14.47 -28.55 2.86
C SER A 433 -14.44 -29.48 1.65
N ASN A 434 -14.51 -28.91 0.45
CA ASN A 434 -14.37 -29.64 -0.81
C ASN A 434 -13.03 -29.28 -1.45
N ILE A 435 -12.21 -30.29 -1.75
CA ILE A 435 -10.90 -30.10 -2.38
C ILE A 435 -10.93 -30.79 -3.74
N HIS A 436 -10.85 -30.01 -4.82
CA HIS A 436 -10.81 -30.48 -6.20
C HIS A 436 -9.37 -30.41 -6.71
N LEU A 437 -8.83 -31.54 -7.15
CA LEU A 437 -7.44 -31.64 -7.57
C LEU A 437 -7.40 -32.05 -9.04
N PHE A 438 -6.95 -31.12 -9.88
CA PHE A 438 -6.73 -31.32 -11.30
C PHE A 438 -5.24 -31.61 -11.48
N SER A 439 -4.91 -32.90 -11.57
CA SER A 439 -3.54 -33.40 -11.68
C SER A 439 -3.36 -34.21 -12.96
N SER A 440 -2.15 -34.13 -13.53
CA SER A 440 -1.70 -35.03 -14.60
C SER A 440 -1.00 -36.29 -14.06
N VAL A 441 -0.64 -36.32 -12.76
CA VAL A 441 0.09 -37.43 -12.13
C VAL A 441 -0.68 -37.94 -10.92
N PHE A 442 -0.90 -39.26 -10.87
CA PHE A 442 -1.69 -39.91 -9.82
C PHE A 442 -0.84 -40.92 -9.05
N THR A 443 -1.00 -40.97 -7.72
CA THR A 443 -0.56 -42.09 -6.89
C THR A 443 -1.68 -42.46 -5.91
N ASN A 444 -2.11 -43.71 -5.95
CA ASN A 444 -3.33 -44.25 -5.32
C ASN A 444 -3.38 -44.15 -3.79
N ASP A 445 -2.25 -43.94 -3.13
CA ASP A 445 -2.14 -44.16 -1.69
C ASP A 445 -2.43 -42.92 -0.83
N VAL A 446 -2.82 -41.77 -1.41
CA VAL A 446 -2.63 -40.52 -0.69
C VAL A 446 -3.70 -39.46 -0.88
N TYR A 447 -4.73 -39.51 -0.03
CA TYR A 447 -5.28 -38.30 0.61
C TYR A 447 -5.59 -38.63 2.07
N CYS A 448 -4.63 -38.33 2.95
CA CYS A 448 -4.76 -38.51 4.39
C CYS A 448 -5.66 -37.42 5.00
N GLY A 449 -6.67 -37.83 5.76
CA GLY A 449 -6.66 -37.45 7.18
C GLY A 449 -7.72 -36.48 7.71
N CYS A 450 -8.82 -36.17 7.03
CA CYS A 450 -9.86 -35.34 7.66
C CYS A 450 -11.27 -35.92 7.58
N GLN A 451 -11.91 -36.07 8.75
CA GLN A 451 -13.36 -36.29 8.81
C GLN A 451 -14.07 -35.10 8.15
N GLY A 452 -14.90 -35.37 7.15
CA GLY A 452 -15.78 -34.37 6.54
C GLY A 452 -15.17 -33.58 5.36
N CYS A 453 -14.03 -33.98 4.80
CA CYS A 453 -13.60 -33.46 3.50
C CYS A 453 -13.99 -34.39 2.36
N SER A 454 -14.45 -33.79 1.25
CA SER A 454 -14.66 -34.51 -0.01
C SER A 454 -13.54 -34.15 -0.99
N PHE A 455 -12.76 -35.15 -1.40
CA PHE A 455 -11.73 -34.99 -2.41
C PHE A 455 -12.27 -35.43 -3.77
N TYR A 456 -12.14 -34.59 -4.78
CA TYR A 456 -12.50 -34.90 -6.16
C TYR A 456 -11.26 -34.78 -7.03
N ILE A 457 -10.83 -35.88 -7.62
CA ILE A 457 -9.68 -35.91 -8.53
C ILE A 457 -10.24 -35.94 -9.94
N GLN A 458 -9.94 -34.90 -10.72
CA GLN A 458 -10.24 -34.88 -12.14
C GLN A 458 -8.93 -35.09 -12.89
N LEU A 459 -8.80 -36.25 -13.53
CA LEU A 459 -7.71 -36.57 -14.45
C LEU A 459 -8.00 -35.87 -15.78
N ASP A 460 -7.52 -34.65 -15.96
CA ASP A 460 -7.66 -33.96 -17.23
C ASP A 460 -6.71 -34.56 -18.27
N LEU A 461 -7.31 -35.11 -19.35
CA LEU A 461 -6.70 -35.31 -20.68
C LEU A 461 -5.47 -36.24 -20.80
N VAL A 462 -5.27 -37.18 -19.88
CA VAL A 462 -4.34 -38.30 -20.17
C VAL A 462 -5.04 -39.22 -21.18
N ASP A 463 -4.39 -39.44 -22.33
CA ASP A 463 -4.84 -40.42 -23.33
C ASP A 463 -5.18 -41.74 -22.59
N PRO A 464 -6.39 -42.31 -22.72
CA PRO A 464 -6.76 -43.52 -22.00
C PRO A 464 -5.79 -44.70 -22.22
N LEU A 465 -4.97 -44.66 -23.28
CA LEU A 465 -3.87 -45.60 -23.50
C LEU A 465 -2.70 -45.45 -22.51
N GLU A 466 -2.37 -44.24 -22.05
CA GLU A 466 -1.33 -44.03 -21.03
C GLU A 466 -1.80 -44.52 -19.66
N TYR A 467 -3.08 -44.34 -19.33
CA TYR A 467 -3.65 -44.76 -18.05
C TYR A 467 -3.60 -46.29 -17.86
N LEU A 468 -3.94 -47.05 -18.91
CA LEU A 468 -3.87 -48.52 -18.88
C LEU A 468 -2.44 -49.06 -18.70
N SER A 469 -1.42 -48.29 -19.10
CA SER A 469 -0.02 -48.70 -18.91
C SER A 469 0.45 -48.54 -17.47
N GLN A 470 -0.14 -47.60 -16.71
CA GLN A 470 0.27 -47.31 -15.33
C GLN A 470 -0.45 -48.18 -14.29
N CYS A 471 -1.64 -48.71 -14.60
CA CYS A 471 -2.37 -49.62 -13.69
C CYS A 471 -1.91 -51.09 -13.72
N ASN A 472 -0.88 -51.44 -14.50
CA ASN A 472 -0.32 -52.79 -14.55
C ASN A 472 0.86 -52.99 -13.56
N LEU A 473 0.78 -52.40 -12.36
CA LEU A 473 1.73 -52.63 -11.27
C LEU A 473 1.01 -53.04 -9.98
#